data_AF-A0A2A2TB63-F1
#
_entry.id   AF-A0A2A2TB63-F1
#
_cell.length_a   1.000
_cell.length_b   1.000
_cell.length_c   1.000
_cell.angle_alpha   90.00
_cell.angle_beta   90.00
_cell.angle_gamma   90.00
#
_symmetry.space_group_name_H-M   'P 1'
#
loop_
_entity.id
_entity.type
_entity.pdbx_description
1 polymer ?
#
loop_
_entity_poly.entity_id
_entity_poly.type
_entity_poly.pdbx_seq_one_letter_code
_entity_poly.pdbx_strand_id
1 'polypeptide(L)'
;MSLDNWAYLQTKQNPELKDFLAEYGFKHLSDWALLNRTRAKQLEKLSIRDRNLVEIFHGVYRHDRIQNRQASAKSSLKSCPDPSKNQLEEMLKRLKERDITINSTSELMKALKNTATQLRQYDIWSYREPLEIQDSETGGYAFRSDLPQTSICEVDVEERELVEYLHEQLKLTANQVIEQEIRNCITKLKKSKKYAPFADKFVTGLQLYYSEQKSLQEITHILKMSSWDQTRRILNPGELVAKVREQTTLNLLDSILKLAQQKGLTQIPPTPDYIKTLAEQIEIFADDEVFQAAAEEIRAGKNRSLNSPYAQILKQILSNIHQLIPAN
;
A
#
# COMPACT_ATOMS: atom_id res chain seq x y z
N MET A 1 -37.21 40.09 22.53
CA MET A 1 -36.24 39.17 21.91
C MET A 1 -36.28 37.86 22.68
N SER A 2 -36.40 36.70 22.02
CA SER A 2 -36.28 35.41 22.72
C SER A 2 -34.84 35.16 23.12
N LEU A 3 -34.65 34.41 24.21
CA LEU A 3 -33.33 34.04 24.71
C LEU A 3 -32.52 33.29 23.65
N ASP A 4 -33.18 32.45 22.84
CA ASP A 4 -32.58 31.72 21.72
C ASP A 4 -32.02 32.64 20.64
N ASN A 5 -32.73 33.73 20.32
CA ASN A 5 -32.27 34.66 19.28
C ASN A 5 -31.10 35.51 19.78
N TRP A 6 -31.10 35.87 21.07
CA TRP A 6 -29.98 36.54 21.71
C TRP A 6 -28.75 35.63 21.78
N ALA A 7 -28.92 34.37 22.19
CA ALA A 7 -27.85 33.37 22.21
C ALA A 7 -27.30 33.09 20.80
N TYR A 8 -28.17 33.02 19.78
CA TYR A 8 -27.76 32.85 18.38
C TYR A 8 -26.92 34.03 17.86
N LEU A 9 -27.29 35.26 18.22
CA LEU A 9 -26.54 36.46 17.83
C LEU A 9 -25.17 36.52 18.52
N GLN A 10 -25.13 36.20 19.83
CA GLN A 10 -23.90 36.25 20.62
C GLN A 10 -22.91 35.12 20.29
N THR A 11 -23.38 33.95 19.86
CA THR A 11 -22.51 32.81 19.53
C THR A 11 -22.22 32.68 18.04
N LYS A 12 -23.27 32.61 17.20
CA LYS A 12 -23.14 32.26 15.77
C LYS A 12 -22.96 33.47 14.85
N GLN A 13 -23.25 34.68 15.31
CA GLN A 13 -23.06 35.90 14.51
C GLN A 13 -21.95 36.83 15.02
N ASN A 14 -21.45 36.64 16.24
CA ASN A 14 -20.38 37.45 16.78
C ASN A 14 -19.06 37.25 15.99
N PRO A 15 -18.50 38.32 15.38
CA PRO A 15 -17.28 38.23 14.60
C PRO A 15 -16.05 37.91 15.47
N GLU A 16 -15.97 38.42 16.69
CA GLU A 16 -14.84 38.17 17.60
C GLU A 16 -14.76 36.70 18.00
N LEU A 17 -15.92 36.07 18.26
CA LEU A 17 -16.00 34.63 18.54
C LEU A 17 -15.66 33.79 17.31
N LYS A 18 -16.02 34.24 16.11
CA LYS A 18 -15.64 33.59 14.86
C LYS A 18 -14.16 33.73 14.56
N ASP A 19 -13.58 34.88 14.85
CA ASP A 19 -12.17 35.19 14.67
C ASP A 19 -11.32 34.43 15.69
N PHE A 20 -11.76 34.35 16.94
CA PHE A 20 -11.19 33.50 17.99
C PHE A 20 -11.25 32.00 17.61
N LEU A 21 -12.42 31.48 17.25
CA LEU A 21 -12.55 30.10 16.77
C LEU A 21 -11.72 29.86 15.51
N ALA A 22 -11.60 30.86 14.65
CA ALA A 22 -10.76 30.84 13.47
C ALA A 22 -9.26 30.78 13.76
N GLU A 23 -8.80 31.39 14.86
CA GLU A 23 -7.43 31.33 15.36
C GLU A 23 -7.09 29.91 15.84
N TYR A 24 -8.04 29.20 16.46
CA TYR A 24 -7.88 27.79 16.88
C TYR A 24 -8.27 26.77 15.79
N GLY A 25 -8.35 27.18 14.53
CA GLY A 25 -8.62 26.27 13.40
C GLY A 25 -10.08 25.85 13.21
N PHE A 26 -11.01 26.31 14.05
CA PHE A 26 -12.46 26.11 13.91
C PHE A 26 -13.07 27.13 12.94
N LYS A 27 -12.56 27.19 11.70
CA LYS A 27 -13.25 27.89 10.61
C LYS A 27 -14.29 26.97 10.00
N HIS A 28 -15.57 27.33 10.07
CA HIS A 28 -16.62 26.70 9.26
C HIS A 28 -16.51 27.09 7.77
N LEU A 29 -15.39 26.71 7.13
CA LEU A 29 -15.29 26.73 5.68
C LEU A 29 -15.92 25.45 5.14
N SER A 30 -16.86 25.60 4.20
CA SER A 30 -17.32 24.46 3.40
C SER A 30 -16.14 23.86 2.63
N ASP A 31 -16.20 22.56 2.33
CA ASP A 31 -15.17 21.85 1.56
C ASP A 31 -14.81 22.61 0.26
N TRP A 32 -15.79 23.24 -0.36
CA TRP A 32 -15.65 24.03 -1.59
C TRP A 32 -14.99 25.39 -1.38
N ALA A 33 -15.31 26.07 -0.28
CA ALA A 33 -14.67 27.32 0.08
C ALA A 33 -13.17 27.10 0.38
N LEU A 34 -12.87 25.94 0.97
CA LEU A 34 -11.51 25.52 1.27
C LEU A 34 -10.74 25.18 -0.01
N LEU A 35 -11.32 24.38 -0.92
CA LEU A 35 -10.74 24.09 -2.24
C LEU A 35 -10.50 25.35 -3.09
N ASN A 36 -11.36 26.37 -3.01
CA ASN A 36 -11.18 27.61 -3.77
C ASN A 36 -10.10 28.54 -3.16
N ARG A 37 -9.86 28.43 -1.85
CA ARG A 37 -8.89 29.24 -1.10
C ARG A 37 -7.47 28.67 -1.16
N THR A 38 -7.29 27.43 -1.61
CA THR A 38 -6.00 26.74 -1.70
C THR A 38 -4.94 27.60 -2.36
N ARG A 39 -3.84 27.86 -1.64
CA ARG A 39 -2.69 28.66 -2.10
C ARG A 39 -1.66 27.78 -2.84
N ALA A 40 -0.79 28.39 -3.64
CA ALA A 40 0.27 27.69 -4.38
C ALA A 40 1.11 26.73 -3.50
N LYS A 41 1.51 27.20 -2.30
CA LYS A 41 2.24 26.39 -1.31
C LYS A 41 1.50 25.15 -0.82
N GLN A 42 0.16 25.18 -0.82
CA GLN A 42 -0.68 24.04 -0.42
C GLN A 42 -0.88 23.07 -1.58
N LEU A 43 -0.99 23.61 -2.81
CA LEU A 43 -1.03 22.80 -4.03
C LEU A 43 0.27 21.99 -4.20
N GLU A 44 1.42 22.58 -3.91
CA GLU A 44 2.74 21.92 -3.99
C GLU A 44 2.91 20.72 -3.06
N LYS A 45 2.03 20.54 -2.07
CA LYS A 45 2.04 19.39 -1.15
C LYS A 45 1.03 18.31 -1.50
N LEU A 46 0.08 18.60 -2.40
CA LEU A 46 -0.88 17.61 -2.89
C LEU A 46 -0.24 16.70 -3.94
N SER A 47 -0.83 15.52 -4.15
CA SER A 47 -0.44 14.63 -5.25
C SER A 47 -0.65 15.32 -6.61
N ILE A 48 0.07 14.90 -7.65
CA ILE A 48 -0.06 15.46 -9.00
C ILE A 48 -1.52 15.34 -9.51
N ARG A 49 -2.19 14.24 -9.16
CA ARG A 49 -3.60 14.00 -9.47
C ARG A 49 -4.51 15.02 -8.80
N ASP A 50 -4.32 15.26 -7.51
CA ASP A 50 -5.18 16.16 -6.73
C ASP A 50 -4.92 17.64 -7.05
N ARG A 51 -3.68 18.01 -7.43
CA ARG A 51 -3.38 19.35 -7.99
C ARG A 51 -4.19 19.64 -9.23
N ASN A 52 -4.16 18.71 -10.19
CA ASN A 52 -4.94 18.83 -11.42
C ASN A 52 -6.44 18.93 -11.14
N LEU A 53 -6.92 18.17 -10.14
CA LEU A 53 -8.31 18.20 -9.72
C LEU A 53 -8.71 19.58 -9.17
N VAL A 54 -7.87 20.19 -8.32
CA VAL A 54 -8.09 21.53 -7.75
C VAL A 54 -7.98 22.62 -8.82
N GLU A 55 -7.05 22.50 -9.77
CA GLU A 55 -6.92 23.44 -10.89
C GLU A 55 -8.16 23.43 -11.81
N ILE A 56 -8.66 22.24 -12.14
CA ILE A 56 -9.88 22.09 -12.94
C ILE A 56 -11.09 22.63 -12.17
N PHE A 57 -11.15 22.37 -10.86
CA PHE A 57 -12.16 22.95 -9.98
C PHE A 57 -12.08 24.49 -9.98
N HIS A 58 -10.88 25.08 -9.88
CA HIS A 58 -10.69 26.54 -9.98
C HIS A 58 -11.15 27.06 -11.33
N GLY A 59 -10.81 26.37 -12.42
CA GLY A 59 -11.15 26.78 -13.78
C GLY A 59 -12.65 26.85 -14.04
N VAL A 60 -13.43 25.87 -13.57
CA VAL A 60 -14.90 25.84 -13.74
C VAL A 60 -15.56 26.78 -12.73
N TYR A 61 -15.21 26.64 -11.45
CA TYR A 61 -15.92 27.31 -10.36
C TYR A 61 -15.63 28.81 -10.26
N ARG A 62 -14.42 29.28 -10.65
CA ARG A 62 -14.12 30.72 -10.71
C ARG A 62 -14.74 31.39 -11.92
N HIS A 63 -14.83 30.69 -13.06
CA HIS A 63 -15.49 31.22 -14.26
C HIS A 63 -16.97 31.50 -14.00
N ASP A 64 -17.69 30.53 -13.42
CA ASP A 64 -19.11 30.68 -13.08
C ASP A 64 -19.36 31.76 -12.01
N ARG A 65 -18.44 31.95 -11.05
CA ARG A 65 -18.57 33.04 -10.07
C ARG A 65 -18.44 34.42 -10.70
N ILE A 66 -17.60 34.57 -11.73
CA ILE A 66 -17.47 35.84 -12.45
C ILE A 66 -18.77 36.13 -13.23
N GLN A 67 -19.34 35.12 -13.89
CA GLN A 67 -20.61 35.25 -14.60
C GLN A 67 -21.79 35.55 -13.65
N ASN A 68 -21.89 34.83 -12.53
CA ASN A 68 -22.97 35.03 -11.54
C ASN A 68 -22.88 36.38 -10.81
N ARG A 69 -21.67 36.93 -10.64
CA ARG A 69 -21.47 38.31 -10.14
C ARG A 69 -22.05 39.36 -11.07
N GLN A 70 -22.00 39.14 -12.38
CA GLN A 70 -22.55 40.06 -13.37
C GLN A 70 -24.08 39.97 -13.46
N ALA A 71 -24.65 38.77 -13.23
CA ALA A 71 -26.09 38.52 -13.31
C ALA A 71 -26.88 38.89 -12.03
N SER A 72 -26.24 38.96 -10.85
CA SER A 72 -26.96 39.15 -9.59
C SER A 72 -26.21 40.02 -8.58
N ALA A 73 -26.49 41.34 -8.60
CA ALA A 73 -25.94 42.32 -7.66
C ALA A 73 -26.39 42.15 -6.19
N LYS A 74 -27.20 41.12 -5.85
CA LYS A 74 -27.82 40.95 -4.53
C LYS A 74 -27.65 39.56 -3.89
N SER A 75 -26.96 38.61 -4.51
CA SER A 75 -26.78 37.26 -3.94
C SER A 75 -25.40 37.07 -3.31
N SER A 76 -25.39 37.17 -1.97
CA SER A 76 -24.48 36.51 -1.01
C SER A 76 -23.01 36.32 -1.40
N LEU A 77 -22.19 37.27 -0.98
CA LEU A 77 -20.72 37.21 -0.94
C LEU A 77 -20.14 36.17 0.06
N LYS A 78 -20.92 35.23 0.61
CA LYS A 78 -20.54 34.54 1.87
C LYS A 78 -20.61 33.02 1.92
N SER A 79 -21.07 32.28 0.89
CA SER A 79 -21.02 30.81 0.93
C SER A 79 -20.70 30.23 -0.44
N CYS A 80 -19.75 29.29 -0.51
CA CYS A 80 -19.48 28.51 -1.73
C CYS A 80 -20.46 27.33 -1.75
N PRO A 81 -21.50 27.33 -2.61
CA PRO A 81 -22.47 26.24 -2.70
C PRO A 81 -21.85 24.96 -3.26
N ASP A 82 -22.52 23.83 -3.05
CA ASP A 82 -22.11 22.55 -3.64
C ASP A 82 -22.07 22.64 -5.18
N PRO A 83 -21.14 21.91 -5.84
CA PRO A 83 -21.02 21.91 -7.30
C PRO A 83 -22.29 21.32 -7.94
N SER A 84 -22.81 22.01 -8.96
CA SER A 84 -23.97 21.55 -9.72
C SER A 84 -23.63 20.37 -10.63
N LYS A 85 -24.64 19.60 -11.07
CA LYS A 85 -24.44 18.46 -11.98
C LYS A 85 -23.73 18.88 -13.28
N ASN A 86 -24.11 20.03 -13.84
CA ASN A 86 -23.50 20.56 -15.05
C ASN A 86 -22.00 20.90 -14.83
N GLN A 87 -21.65 21.45 -13.67
CA GLN A 87 -20.26 21.73 -13.30
C GLN A 87 -19.43 20.45 -13.17
N LEU A 88 -20.00 19.40 -12.56
CA LEU A 88 -19.33 18.10 -12.44
C LEU A 88 -19.10 17.44 -13.80
N GLU A 89 -20.05 17.55 -14.72
CA GLU A 89 -19.91 17.04 -16.09
C GLU A 89 -18.85 17.80 -16.89
N GLU A 90 -18.79 19.12 -16.74
CA GLU A 90 -17.74 19.94 -17.35
C GLU A 90 -16.35 19.60 -16.78
N MET A 91 -16.25 19.39 -15.47
CA MET A 91 -15.01 18.96 -14.82
C MET A 91 -14.57 17.58 -15.32
N LEU A 92 -15.49 16.63 -15.48
CA LEU A 92 -15.18 15.31 -16.05
C LEU A 92 -14.65 15.41 -17.49
N LYS A 93 -15.21 16.31 -18.30
CA LYS A 93 -14.72 16.55 -19.67
C LYS A 93 -13.28 17.07 -19.67
N ARG A 94 -12.99 18.07 -18.84
CA ARG A 94 -11.64 18.66 -18.71
C ARG A 94 -10.63 17.69 -18.07
N LEU A 95 -11.07 16.77 -17.22
CA LEU A 95 -10.24 15.71 -16.64
C LEU A 95 -9.82 14.67 -17.69
N LYS A 96 -10.73 14.31 -18.61
CA LYS A 96 -10.42 13.42 -19.74
C LYS A 96 -9.40 14.03 -20.71
N GLU A 97 -9.46 15.34 -20.93
CA GLU A 97 -8.48 16.08 -21.74
C GLU A 97 -7.07 16.07 -21.12
N ARG A 98 -6.94 15.82 -19.81
CA ARG A 98 -5.67 15.72 -19.08
C ARG A 98 -5.27 14.28 -18.72
N ASP A 99 -5.90 13.28 -19.33
CA ASP A 99 -5.61 11.85 -19.14
C ASP A 99 -5.83 11.32 -17.71
N ILE A 100 -6.73 11.94 -16.93
CA ILE A 100 -7.08 11.49 -15.58
C ILE A 100 -8.37 10.68 -15.63
N THR A 101 -8.29 9.39 -15.28
CA THR A 101 -9.43 8.46 -15.28
C THR A 101 -10.30 8.64 -14.02
N ILE A 102 -11.42 9.34 -14.20
CA ILE A 102 -12.56 9.36 -13.26
C ILE A 102 -13.81 9.05 -14.08
N ASN A 103 -14.50 7.97 -13.75
CA ASN A 103 -15.52 7.38 -14.60
C ASN A 103 -16.94 7.83 -14.24
N SER A 104 -17.14 8.40 -13.04
CA SER A 104 -18.45 8.91 -12.61
C SER A 104 -18.41 10.24 -11.87
N THR A 105 -19.52 10.97 -11.91
CA THR A 105 -19.73 12.22 -11.14
C THR A 105 -19.71 11.98 -9.63
N SER A 106 -20.12 10.79 -9.18
CA SER A 106 -20.07 10.37 -7.78
C SER A 106 -18.62 10.18 -7.30
N GLU A 107 -17.79 9.51 -8.10
CA GLU A 107 -16.35 9.36 -7.84
C GLU A 107 -15.63 10.70 -7.83
N LEU A 108 -15.99 11.60 -8.76
CA LEU A 108 -15.45 12.96 -8.79
C LEU A 108 -15.78 13.73 -7.51
N MET A 109 -17.02 13.66 -7.05
CA MET A 109 -17.45 14.33 -5.81
C MET A 109 -16.73 13.74 -4.58
N LYS A 110 -16.52 12.42 -4.55
CA LYS A 110 -15.74 11.75 -3.50
C LYS A 110 -14.27 12.20 -3.51
N ALA A 111 -13.64 12.26 -4.68
CA ALA A 111 -12.26 12.71 -4.84
C ALA A 111 -12.08 14.17 -4.39
N LEU A 112 -13.00 15.06 -4.76
CA LEU A 112 -12.98 16.46 -4.32
C LEU A 112 -13.14 16.59 -2.81
N LYS A 113 -14.05 15.84 -2.17
CA LYS A 113 -14.24 15.83 -0.71
C LYS A 113 -13.01 15.30 0.03
N ASN A 114 -12.36 14.27 -0.52
CA ASN A 114 -11.11 13.74 0.04
C ASN A 114 -10.00 14.79 -0.02
N THR A 115 -9.86 15.47 -1.16
CA THR A 115 -8.87 16.56 -1.33
C THR A 115 -9.15 17.71 -0.38
N ALA A 116 -10.42 18.09 -0.20
CA ALA A 116 -10.81 19.11 0.78
C ALA A 116 -10.49 18.68 2.23
N THR A 117 -10.63 17.39 2.55
CA THR A 117 -10.26 16.85 3.86
C THR A 117 -8.76 16.95 4.11
N GLN A 118 -7.93 16.59 3.13
CA GLN A 118 -6.47 16.71 3.22
C GLN A 118 -6.04 18.18 3.42
N LEU A 119 -6.63 19.10 2.66
CA LEU A 119 -6.35 20.53 2.80
C LEU A 119 -6.85 21.10 4.14
N ARG A 120 -7.96 20.57 4.68
CA ARG A 120 -8.46 20.94 6.01
C ARG A 120 -7.51 20.48 7.10
N GLN A 121 -7.01 19.25 7.00
CA GLN A 121 -5.97 18.75 7.90
C GLN A 121 -4.76 19.67 7.83
N TYR A 122 -4.27 19.97 6.63
CA TYR A 122 -3.14 20.87 6.43
C TYR A 122 -3.33 22.25 7.07
N ASP A 123 -4.49 22.89 6.86
CA ASP A 123 -4.82 24.18 7.48
C ASP A 123 -4.75 24.05 9.00
N ILE A 124 -5.39 23.04 9.59
CA ILE A 124 -5.35 22.77 11.04
C ILE A 124 -3.90 22.63 11.53
N TRP A 125 -3.06 21.87 10.83
CA TRP A 125 -1.64 21.69 11.19
C TRP A 125 -0.84 22.99 11.09
N SER A 126 -1.12 23.83 10.10
CA SER A 126 -0.39 25.09 9.87
C SER A 126 -0.69 26.21 10.86
N TYR A 127 -1.82 26.15 11.57
CA TYR A 127 -2.22 27.13 12.58
C TYR A 127 -2.02 26.63 14.03
N ARG A 128 -1.44 25.44 14.25
CA ARG A 128 -1.16 24.98 15.61
C ARG A 128 -0.12 25.88 16.27
N GLU A 129 -0.37 26.25 17.53
CA GLU A 129 0.67 26.75 18.43
C GLU A 129 1.83 25.73 18.45
N PRO A 130 3.09 26.19 18.58
CA PRO A 130 4.23 25.30 18.70
C PRO A 130 3.97 24.20 19.73
N LEU A 131 4.27 22.95 19.36
CA LEU A 131 4.14 21.79 20.27
C LEU A 131 5.08 21.91 21.48
N GLU A 132 6.01 22.84 21.42
CA GLU A 132 7.01 23.17 22.40
C GLU A 132 6.62 24.46 23.14
N ILE A 133 6.45 24.37 24.46
CA ILE A 133 6.37 25.53 25.34
C ILE A 133 7.73 25.69 26.02
N GLN A 134 8.14 26.93 26.24
CA GLN A 134 9.33 27.21 27.04
C GLN A 134 9.06 26.79 28.49
N ASP A 135 9.79 25.79 28.95
CA ASP A 135 9.73 25.33 30.33
C ASP A 135 10.35 26.41 31.24
N SER A 136 9.53 26.98 32.11
CA SER A 136 9.92 28.03 33.03
C SER A 136 10.95 27.57 34.08
N GLU A 137 11.11 26.26 34.32
CA GLU A 137 12.05 25.72 35.30
C GLU A 137 13.43 25.39 34.69
N THR A 138 13.48 24.84 33.48
CA THR A 138 14.74 24.47 32.82
C THR A 138 15.25 25.49 31.79
N GLY A 139 14.41 26.45 31.39
CA GLY A 139 14.72 27.41 30.34
C GLY A 139 14.80 26.81 28.93
N GLY A 140 14.53 25.51 28.80
CA GLY A 140 14.47 24.77 27.54
C GLY A 140 13.09 24.73 26.92
N TYR A 141 12.96 24.08 25.77
CA TYR A 141 11.67 23.82 25.12
C TYR A 141 11.17 22.43 25.51
N ALA A 142 9.95 22.34 26.03
CA ALA A 142 9.32 21.09 26.45
C ALA A 142 8.00 20.86 25.70
N PHE A 143 7.71 19.60 25.38
CA PHE A 143 6.48 19.23 24.71
C PHE A 143 5.24 19.43 25.60
N ARG A 144 4.18 19.98 25.01
CA ARG A 144 2.87 20.17 25.65
C ARG A 144 2.23 18.83 26.05
N SER A 145 2.17 18.57 27.35
CA SER A 145 1.56 17.39 27.95
C SER A 145 0.03 17.47 28.08
N ASP A 146 -0.57 18.63 27.80
CA ASP A 146 -2.00 18.92 27.90
C ASP A 146 -2.82 18.53 26.66
N LEU A 147 -2.15 18.16 25.55
CA LEU A 147 -2.83 17.76 24.31
C LEU A 147 -2.93 16.24 24.19
N PRO A 148 -4.09 15.68 23.80
CA PRO A 148 -4.21 14.25 23.51
C PRO A 148 -3.32 13.88 22.30
N GLN A 149 -2.41 12.93 22.50
CA GLN A 149 -1.49 12.41 21.48
C GLN A 149 -2.16 11.55 20.40
N THR A 150 -3.47 11.68 20.18
CA THR A 150 -4.18 11.04 19.07
C THR A 150 -4.04 11.85 17.78
N SER A 151 -2.80 12.06 17.37
CA SER A 151 -2.49 12.37 15.97
C SER A 151 -2.27 11.03 15.28
N ILE A 152 -2.93 10.78 14.14
CA ILE A 152 -2.41 9.78 13.19
C ILE A 152 -1.01 10.30 12.85
N CYS A 153 0.00 9.68 13.45
CA CYS A 153 1.36 10.18 13.42
C CYS A 153 1.84 10.06 11.97
N GLU A 154 2.64 11.01 11.46
CA GLU A 154 3.32 10.79 10.16
C GLU A 154 4.11 9.48 10.19
N VAL A 155 4.59 9.10 11.38
CA VAL A 155 5.17 7.79 11.70
C VAL A 155 4.22 6.63 11.40
N ASP A 156 2.92 6.73 11.69
CA ASP A 156 1.93 5.67 11.40
C ASP A 156 1.69 5.49 9.88
N VAL A 157 1.94 6.53 9.08
CA VAL A 157 1.81 6.47 7.62
C VAL A 157 3.08 5.89 7.02
N GLU A 158 4.26 6.34 7.45
CA GLU A 158 5.56 5.81 7.00
C GLU A 158 5.75 4.34 7.40
N GLU A 159 5.32 3.94 8.60
CA GLU A 159 5.34 2.54 9.03
C GLU A 159 4.43 1.67 8.16
N ARG A 160 3.23 2.15 7.81
CA ARG A 160 2.34 1.42 6.90
C ARG A 160 2.92 1.29 5.51
N GLU A 161 3.49 2.36 4.96
CA GLU A 161 4.12 2.32 3.64
C GLU A 161 5.31 1.34 3.63
N LEU A 162 6.10 1.30 4.71
CA LEU A 162 7.20 0.36 4.84
C LEU A 162 6.70 -1.09 4.92
N VAL A 163 5.67 -1.35 5.73
CA VAL A 163 5.06 -2.68 5.86
C VAL A 163 4.45 -3.14 4.53
N GLU A 164 3.70 -2.28 3.84
CA GLU A 164 3.14 -2.56 2.52
C GLU A 164 4.26 -2.88 1.50
N TYR A 165 5.33 -2.07 1.49
CA TYR A 165 6.50 -2.34 0.67
C TYR A 165 7.13 -3.70 0.98
N LEU A 166 7.27 -4.06 2.27
CA LEU A 166 7.83 -5.34 2.68
C LEU A 166 6.98 -6.53 2.22
N HIS A 167 5.65 -6.45 2.34
CA HIS A 167 4.75 -7.50 1.84
C HIS A 167 4.82 -7.62 0.30
N GLU A 168 4.86 -6.49 -0.41
CA GLU A 168 5.02 -6.49 -1.86
C GLU A 168 6.36 -7.12 -2.29
N GLN A 169 7.46 -6.73 -1.64
CA GLN A 169 8.78 -7.29 -1.93
C GLN A 169 8.87 -8.77 -1.59
N LEU A 170 8.30 -9.21 -0.46
CA LEU A 170 8.24 -10.63 -0.10
C LEU A 170 7.51 -11.42 -1.18
N LYS A 171 6.34 -10.95 -1.62
CA LYS A 171 5.56 -11.62 -2.66
C LYS A 171 6.31 -11.69 -3.99
N LEU A 172 6.90 -10.59 -4.43
CA LEU A 172 7.68 -10.52 -5.67
C LEU A 172 8.90 -11.45 -5.61
N THR A 173 9.64 -11.40 -4.52
CA THR A 173 10.85 -12.19 -4.30
C THR A 173 10.51 -13.68 -4.23
N ALA A 174 9.49 -14.07 -3.47
CA ALA A 174 9.06 -15.45 -3.37
C ALA A 174 8.65 -16.02 -4.75
N ASN A 175 7.88 -15.26 -5.54
CA ASN A 175 7.51 -15.65 -6.91
C ASN A 175 8.76 -15.94 -7.77
N GLN A 176 9.70 -14.98 -7.80
CA GLN A 176 10.91 -15.08 -8.60
C GLN A 176 11.81 -16.24 -8.16
N VAL A 177 12.00 -16.41 -6.85
CA VAL A 177 12.84 -17.46 -6.28
C VAL A 177 12.24 -18.83 -6.53
N ILE A 178 10.92 -19.00 -6.39
CA ILE A 178 10.24 -20.27 -6.69
C ILE A 178 10.43 -20.64 -8.16
N GLU A 179 10.19 -19.70 -9.08
CA GLU A 179 10.37 -19.93 -10.50
C GLU A 179 11.83 -20.30 -10.83
N GLN A 180 12.78 -19.57 -10.25
CA GLN A 180 14.21 -19.81 -10.45
C GLN A 180 14.63 -21.18 -9.89
N GLU A 181 14.15 -21.59 -8.71
CA GLU A 181 14.54 -22.87 -8.13
C GLU A 181 13.91 -24.06 -8.86
N ILE A 182 12.71 -23.92 -9.41
CA ILE A 182 12.15 -24.90 -10.35
C ILE A 182 13.06 -25.06 -11.56
N ARG A 183 13.47 -23.95 -12.20
CA ARG A 183 14.37 -23.96 -13.36
C ARG A 183 15.74 -24.56 -13.01
N ASN A 184 16.28 -24.25 -11.83
CA ASN A 184 17.52 -24.81 -11.31
C ASN A 184 17.41 -26.32 -11.11
N CYS A 185 16.32 -26.80 -10.52
CA CYS A 185 16.06 -28.23 -10.33
C CYS A 185 15.98 -28.96 -11.66
N ILE A 186 15.22 -28.44 -12.63
CA ILE A 186 15.15 -29.03 -13.99
C ILE A 186 16.54 -29.07 -14.63
N THR A 187 17.32 -28.00 -14.53
CA THR A 187 18.68 -27.93 -15.10
C THR A 187 19.62 -28.93 -14.43
N LYS A 188 19.56 -29.06 -13.09
CA LYS A 188 20.33 -30.05 -12.32
C LYS A 188 19.96 -31.48 -12.73
N LEU A 189 18.67 -31.76 -12.92
CA LEU A 189 18.18 -33.06 -13.40
C LEU A 189 18.68 -33.36 -14.81
N LYS A 190 18.59 -32.40 -15.74
CA LYS A 190 19.09 -32.54 -17.14
C LYS A 190 20.60 -32.81 -17.21
N LYS A 191 21.40 -32.22 -16.32
CA LYS A 191 22.85 -32.45 -16.25
C LYS A 191 23.22 -33.84 -15.72
N SER A 192 22.34 -34.49 -14.97
CA SER A 192 22.62 -35.79 -14.38
C SER A 192 22.30 -36.92 -15.35
N LYS A 193 23.29 -37.78 -15.65
CA LYS A 193 23.09 -38.98 -16.51
C LYS A 193 21.99 -39.90 -16.00
N LYS A 194 21.82 -40.00 -14.68
CA LYS A 194 20.84 -40.90 -14.04
C LYS A 194 19.42 -40.32 -14.03
N TYR A 195 19.28 -38.99 -13.91
CA TYR A 195 17.99 -38.34 -13.69
C TYR A 195 17.48 -37.50 -14.86
N ALA A 196 18.29 -37.30 -15.91
CA ALA A 196 17.93 -36.60 -17.13
C ALA A 196 16.55 -37.01 -17.70
N PRO A 197 16.19 -38.31 -17.81
CA PRO A 197 14.89 -38.73 -18.34
C PRO A 197 13.67 -38.28 -17.52
N PHE A 198 13.87 -37.82 -16.30
CA PHE A 198 12.80 -37.37 -15.40
C PHE A 198 12.71 -35.85 -15.29
N ALA A 199 13.61 -35.10 -15.94
CA ALA A 199 13.59 -33.64 -15.88
C ALA A 199 12.26 -33.07 -16.41
N ASP A 200 11.74 -33.65 -17.50
CA ASP A 200 10.48 -33.21 -18.11
C ASP A 200 9.26 -33.63 -17.26
N LYS A 201 9.41 -34.63 -16.39
CA LYS A 201 8.36 -35.09 -15.46
C LYS A 201 8.33 -34.30 -14.15
N PHE A 202 9.33 -33.46 -13.88
CA PHE A 202 9.46 -32.72 -12.62
C PHE A 202 8.28 -31.77 -12.40
N VAL A 203 7.94 -30.95 -13.40
CA VAL A 203 6.83 -29.99 -13.33
C VAL A 203 5.50 -30.71 -13.14
N THR A 204 5.25 -31.77 -13.93
CA THR A 204 4.04 -32.59 -13.79
C THR A 204 3.95 -33.24 -12.41
N GLY A 205 5.07 -33.73 -11.87
CA GLY A 205 5.11 -34.31 -10.52
C GLY A 205 4.78 -33.30 -9.43
N LEU A 206 5.27 -32.06 -9.54
CA LEU A 206 4.90 -30.98 -8.62
C LEU A 206 3.43 -30.59 -8.77
N GLN A 207 2.88 -30.56 -9.99
CA GLN A 207 1.45 -30.32 -10.21
C GLN A 207 0.58 -31.40 -9.57
N LEU A 208 0.91 -32.68 -9.76
CA LEU A 208 0.20 -33.79 -9.12
C LEU A 208 0.27 -33.70 -7.60
N TYR A 209 1.42 -33.28 -7.06
CA TYR A 209 1.62 -33.15 -5.62
C TYR A 209 0.81 -31.99 -5.03
N TYR A 210 0.94 -30.77 -5.58
CA TYR A 210 0.35 -29.56 -5.01
C TYR A 210 -1.10 -29.34 -5.44
N SER A 211 -1.45 -29.59 -6.70
CA SER A 211 -2.78 -29.31 -7.26
C SER A 211 -3.75 -30.46 -7.05
N GLU A 212 -3.30 -31.70 -7.25
CA GLU A 212 -4.13 -32.91 -7.09
C GLU A 212 -3.94 -33.61 -5.74
N GLN A 213 -3.14 -33.02 -4.85
CA GLN A 213 -2.85 -33.50 -3.49
C GLN A 213 -2.27 -34.92 -3.39
N LYS A 214 -1.84 -35.52 -4.51
CA LYS A 214 -1.39 -36.91 -4.56
C LYS A 214 -0.12 -37.13 -3.75
N SER A 215 -0.09 -38.21 -3.00
CA SER A 215 1.10 -38.65 -2.26
C SER A 215 2.25 -38.98 -3.21
N LEU A 216 3.49 -38.90 -2.71
CA LEU A 216 4.67 -39.29 -3.52
C LEU A 216 4.60 -40.75 -3.97
N GLN A 217 3.91 -41.62 -3.22
CA GLN A 217 3.70 -43.01 -3.59
C GLN A 217 2.78 -43.14 -4.80
N GLU A 218 1.65 -42.43 -4.82
CA GLU A 218 0.74 -42.41 -5.97
C GLU A 218 1.42 -41.81 -7.21
N ILE A 219 2.17 -40.72 -7.03
CA ILE A 219 2.92 -40.06 -8.11
C ILE A 219 3.96 -41.00 -8.72
N THR A 220 4.61 -41.85 -7.91
CA THR A 220 5.57 -42.85 -8.38
C THR A 220 4.93 -43.76 -9.43
N HIS A 221 3.70 -44.22 -9.18
CA HIS A 221 2.97 -45.09 -10.11
C HIS A 221 2.53 -44.32 -11.36
N ILE A 222 2.03 -43.09 -11.22
CA ILE A 222 1.53 -42.27 -12.34
C ILE A 222 2.67 -41.90 -13.30
N LEU A 223 3.81 -41.45 -12.78
CA LEU A 223 4.96 -41.02 -13.59
C LEU A 223 5.86 -42.18 -14.03
N LYS A 224 5.49 -43.43 -13.71
CA LYS A 224 6.25 -44.66 -13.99
C LYS A 224 7.69 -44.55 -13.50
N MET A 225 7.88 -44.08 -12.26
CA MET A 225 9.18 -44.04 -11.61
C MET A 225 9.48 -45.40 -10.95
N SER A 226 10.76 -45.76 -10.85
CA SER A 226 11.19 -47.10 -10.44
C SER A 226 10.94 -47.39 -8.95
N SER A 227 10.94 -46.36 -8.10
CA SER A 227 10.70 -46.52 -6.67
C SER A 227 10.25 -45.22 -6.02
N TRP A 228 9.60 -45.34 -4.85
CA TRP A 228 9.23 -44.19 -4.02
C TRP A 228 10.45 -43.35 -3.61
N ASP A 229 11.59 -43.98 -3.33
CA ASP A 229 12.83 -43.28 -2.98
C ASP A 229 13.34 -42.41 -4.15
N GLN A 230 13.24 -42.91 -5.39
CA GLN A 230 13.57 -42.13 -6.58
C GLN A 230 12.65 -40.91 -6.74
N THR A 231 11.34 -41.09 -6.56
CA THR A 231 10.36 -39.99 -6.63
C THR A 231 10.63 -38.93 -5.58
N ARG A 232 10.94 -39.36 -4.35
CA ARG A 232 11.31 -38.46 -3.25
C ARG A 232 12.56 -37.65 -3.58
N ARG A 233 13.62 -38.26 -4.12
CA ARG A 233 14.86 -37.56 -4.50
C ARG A 233 14.68 -36.58 -5.65
N ILE A 234 13.77 -36.86 -6.57
CA ILE A 234 13.53 -36.00 -7.74
C ILE A 234 12.65 -34.81 -7.38
N LEU A 235 11.51 -35.04 -6.71
CA LEU A 235 10.53 -33.96 -6.44
C LEU A 235 10.81 -33.19 -5.15
N ASN A 236 11.44 -33.85 -4.16
CA ASN A 236 11.70 -33.39 -2.79
C ASN A 236 11.05 -32.06 -2.36
N PRO A 237 9.73 -32.03 -2.10
CA PRO A 237 9.02 -30.78 -1.82
C PRO A 237 9.55 -30.05 -0.57
N GLY A 238 10.04 -30.79 0.42
CA GLY A 238 10.63 -30.22 1.63
C GLY A 238 11.96 -29.51 1.37
N GLU A 239 12.83 -30.09 0.55
CA GLU A 239 14.09 -29.44 0.16
C GLU A 239 13.83 -28.24 -0.75
N LEU A 240 12.81 -28.31 -1.61
CA LEU A 240 12.40 -27.18 -2.44
C LEU A 240 11.95 -26.00 -1.57
N VAL A 241 11.05 -26.22 -0.60
CA VAL A 241 10.61 -25.17 0.33
C VAL A 241 11.79 -24.59 1.11
N ALA A 242 12.69 -25.44 1.63
CA ALA A 242 13.84 -24.98 2.41
C ALA A 242 14.76 -24.06 1.60
N LYS A 243 15.06 -24.44 0.34
CA LYS A 243 15.90 -23.60 -0.55
C LYS A 243 15.21 -22.32 -0.96
N VAL A 244 13.92 -22.38 -1.25
CA VAL A 244 13.15 -21.17 -1.57
C VAL A 244 13.14 -20.23 -0.37
N ARG A 245 12.93 -20.73 0.85
CA ARG A 245 12.99 -19.94 2.08
C ARG A 245 14.33 -19.22 2.19
N GLU A 246 15.44 -19.98 2.17
CA GLU A 246 16.79 -19.44 2.29
C GLU A 246 17.06 -18.33 1.27
N GLN A 247 16.77 -18.59 -0.01
CA GLN A 247 17.03 -17.62 -1.06
C GLN A 247 16.07 -16.41 -1.02
N THR A 248 14.83 -16.61 -0.59
CA THR A 248 13.85 -15.52 -0.42
C THR A 248 14.29 -14.58 0.69
N THR A 249 14.70 -15.11 1.85
CA THR A 249 15.23 -14.32 2.96
C THR A 249 16.46 -13.51 2.53
N LEU A 250 17.42 -14.14 1.84
CA LEU A 250 18.62 -13.46 1.36
C LEU A 250 18.31 -12.32 0.38
N ASN A 251 17.42 -12.56 -0.58
CA ASN A 251 17.03 -11.55 -1.56
C ASN A 251 16.20 -10.41 -0.93
N LEU A 252 15.37 -10.71 0.07
CA LEU A 252 14.59 -9.73 0.80
C LEU A 252 15.50 -8.85 1.66
N LEU A 253 16.49 -9.44 2.34
CA LEU A 253 17.53 -8.72 3.07
C LEU A 253 18.30 -7.75 2.15
N ASP A 254 18.75 -8.21 0.98
CA ASP A 254 19.44 -7.35 0.00
C ASP A 254 18.54 -6.19 -0.48
N SER A 255 17.24 -6.45 -0.68
CA SER A 255 16.28 -5.43 -1.09
C SER A 255 16.04 -4.37 -0.01
N ILE A 256 15.92 -4.79 1.25
CA ILE A 256 15.74 -3.90 2.41
C ILE A 256 16.99 -3.07 2.64
N LEU A 257 18.18 -3.66 2.56
CA LEU A 257 19.44 -2.93 2.68
C LEU A 257 19.59 -1.87 1.58
N LYS A 258 19.19 -2.17 0.33
CA LYS A 258 19.15 -1.18 -0.76
C LYS A 258 18.17 -0.04 -0.48
N LEU A 259 16.98 -0.34 0.04
CA LEU A 259 16.01 0.69 0.41
C LEU A 259 16.57 1.57 1.54
N ALA A 260 17.13 0.96 2.58
CA ALA A 260 17.73 1.67 3.71
C ALA A 260 18.88 2.57 3.26
N GLN A 261 19.68 2.13 2.28
CA GLN A 261 20.72 2.93 1.65
C GLN A 261 20.14 4.13 0.88
N GLN A 262 19.11 3.92 0.06
CA GLN A 262 18.45 4.98 -0.71
C GLN A 262 17.82 6.05 0.19
N LYS A 263 17.31 5.63 1.35
CA LYS A 263 16.68 6.51 2.34
C LYS A 263 17.70 7.13 3.33
N GLY A 264 18.98 6.78 3.23
CA GLY A 264 20.03 7.29 4.13
C GLY A 264 19.89 6.81 5.58
N LEU A 265 19.20 5.69 5.81
CA LEU A 265 18.88 5.16 7.15
C LEU A 265 20.00 4.30 7.76
N THR A 266 21.01 3.90 6.97
CA THR A 266 22.10 3.04 7.42
C THR A 266 23.46 3.59 7.00
N GLN A 267 24.46 3.37 7.84
CA GLN A 267 25.86 3.67 7.51
C GLN A 267 26.38 2.65 6.50
N ILE A 268 27.30 3.07 5.63
CA ILE A 268 27.95 2.19 4.64
C ILE A 268 29.40 1.95 5.09
N PRO A 269 29.79 0.71 5.44
CA PRO A 269 28.99 -0.52 5.56
C PRO A 269 28.16 -0.59 6.86
N PRO A 270 27.03 -1.31 6.88
CA PRO A 270 26.24 -1.51 8.10
C PRO A 270 27.04 -2.32 9.13
N THR A 271 26.76 -2.12 10.41
CA THR A 271 27.43 -2.90 11.46
C THR A 271 27.02 -4.38 11.38
N PRO A 272 27.93 -5.32 11.67
CA PRO A 272 27.64 -6.76 11.62
C PRO A 272 26.45 -7.18 12.47
N ASP A 273 26.33 -6.61 13.68
CA ASP A 273 25.21 -6.91 14.59
C ASP A 273 23.86 -6.45 14.02
N TYR A 274 23.84 -5.28 13.35
CA TYR A 274 22.63 -4.78 12.70
C TYR A 274 22.16 -5.72 11.58
N ILE A 275 23.08 -6.20 10.73
CA ILE A 275 22.77 -7.14 9.66
C ILE A 275 22.23 -8.45 10.23
N LYS A 276 22.83 -8.94 11.32
CA LYS A 276 22.40 -10.18 11.96
C LYS A 276 20.99 -10.06 12.52
N THR A 277 20.69 -9.01 13.28
CA THR A 277 19.35 -8.78 13.82
C THR A 277 18.33 -8.60 12.69
N LEU A 278 18.68 -7.85 11.64
CA LEU A 278 17.80 -7.64 10.50
C LEU A 278 17.51 -8.96 9.76
N ALA A 279 18.52 -9.81 9.55
CA ALA A 279 18.34 -11.13 8.95
C ALA A 279 17.40 -12.02 9.78
N GLU A 280 17.58 -12.05 11.11
CA GLU A 280 16.71 -12.81 12.02
C GLU A 280 15.25 -12.33 11.95
N GLN A 281 15.02 -11.01 11.92
CA GLN A 281 13.66 -10.43 11.80
C GLN A 281 13.02 -10.75 10.44
N ILE A 282 13.79 -10.71 9.36
CA ILE A 282 13.31 -11.04 8.01
C ILE A 282 12.97 -12.54 7.92
N GLU A 283 13.76 -13.41 8.56
CA GLU A 283 13.45 -14.84 8.61
C GLU A 283 12.12 -15.10 9.30
N ILE A 284 11.91 -14.51 10.48
CA ILE A 284 10.66 -14.63 11.24
C ILE A 284 9.49 -14.12 10.39
N PHE A 285 9.62 -12.93 9.81
CA PHE A 285 8.59 -12.33 8.96
C PHE A 285 8.24 -13.22 7.75
N ALA A 286 9.24 -13.72 7.03
CA ALA A 286 9.00 -14.58 5.87
C ALA A 286 8.39 -15.94 6.26
N ASP A 287 8.77 -16.48 7.42
CA ASP A 287 8.19 -17.72 7.96
C ASP A 287 6.72 -17.53 8.32
N ASP A 288 6.38 -16.49 9.07
CA ASP A 288 5.01 -16.19 9.50
C ASP A 288 4.09 -15.96 8.28
N GLU A 289 4.56 -15.22 7.28
CA GLU A 289 3.77 -14.84 6.12
C GLU A 289 3.62 -15.95 5.06
N VAL A 290 4.64 -16.79 4.86
CA VAL A 290 4.69 -17.70 3.70
C VAL A 290 5.09 -19.13 4.05
N PHE A 291 6.16 -19.33 4.83
CA PHE A 291 6.84 -20.63 4.88
C PHE A 291 6.42 -21.54 6.04
N GLN A 292 5.94 -21.01 7.17
CA GLN A 292 5.51 -21.81 8.31
C GLN A 292 4.36 -22.75 7.92
N ALA A 293 3.29 -22.19 7.34
CA ALA A 293 2.16 -22.98 6.87
C ALA A 293 2.58 -24.03 5.82
N ALA A 294 3.53 -23.69 4.95
CA ALA A 294 4.06 -24.61 3.95
C ALA A 294 4.83 -25.78 4.57
N ALA A 295 5.65 -25.51 5.60
CA ALA A 295 6.39 -26.52 6.33
C ALA A 295 5.45 -27.46 7.11
N GLU A 296 4.39 -26.92 7.71
CA GLU A 296 3.35 -27.69 8.40
C GLU A 296 2.59 -28.61 7.44
N GLU A 297 2.22 -28.11 6.27
CA GLU A 297 1.54 -28.91 5.23
C GLU A 297 2.37 -30.09 4.73
N ILE A 298 3.69 -29.91 4.59
CA ILE A 298 4.60 -30.98 4.19
C ILE A 298 4.72 -32.04 5.30
N ARG A 299 4.66 -31.63 6.57
CA ARG A 299 4.71 -32.53 7.74
C ARG A 299 3.38 -33.28 7.96
N ALA A 300 2.24 -32.68 7.63
CA ALA A 300 0.90 -33.22 7.89
C ALA A 300 0.56 -34.53 7.12
N GLY A 301 1.34 -34.90 6.10
CA GLY A 301 1.20 -36.19 5.41
C GLY A 301 -0.13 -36.37 4.67
N LYS A 302 -1.01 -37.25 5.17
CA LYS A 302 -2.24 -37.68 4.47
C LYS A 302 -3.41 -36.67 4.53
N ASN A 303 -3.41 -35.72 5.47
CA ASN A 303 -4.51 -34.76 5.67
C ASN A 303 -4.11 -33.31 5.35
N ARG A 304 -3.25 -33.14 4.33
CA ARG A 304 -2.76 -31.83 3.91
C ARG A 304 -3.75 -31.12 2.98
N SER A 305 -3.99 -29.85 3.22
CA SER A 305 -4.81 -28.98 2.35
C SER A 305 -4.01 -28.44 1.16
N LEU A 306 -2.70 -28.25 1.32
CA LEU A 306 -1.78 -27.67 0.31
C LEU A 306 -2.29 -26.32 -0.23
N ASN A 307 -2.79 -25.48 0.68
CA ASN A 307 -3.38 -24.18 0.41
C ASN A 307 -2.63 -23.02 1.08
N SER A 308 -1.45 -23.28 1.66
CA SER A 308 -0.54 -22.24 2.15
C SER A 308 -0.23 -21.19 1.08
N PRO A 309 0.15 -19.96 1.47
CA PRO A 309 0.55 -18.91 0.52
C PRO A 309 1.63 -19.39 -0.45
N TYR A 310 2.63 -20.13 0.05
CA TYR A 310 3.64 -20.79 -0.78
C TYR A 310 3.01 -21.75 -1.81
N ALA A 311 2.11 -22.63 -1.39
CA ALA A 311 1.49 -23.61 -2.29
C ALA A 311 0.64 -22.92 -3.37
N GLN A 312 -0.05 -21.82 -3.03
CA GLN A 312 -0.83 -21.04 -4.00
C GLN A 312 0.06 -20.38 -5.05
N ILE A 313 1.15 -19.74 -4.62
CA ILE A 313 2.16 -19.16 -5.53
C ILE A 313 2.72 -20.24 -6.45
N LEU A 314 3.13 -21.37 -5.88
CA LEU A 314 3.70 -22.48 -6.63
C LEU A 314 2.72 -23.02 -7.68
N LYS A 315 1.44 -23.22 -7.30
CA LYS A 315 0.38 -23.65 -8.23
C LYS A 315 0.24 -22.69 -9.41
N GLN A 316 0.24 -21.38 -9.15
CA GLN A 316 0.14 -20.35 -10.18
C GLN A 316 1.34 -20.36 -11.13
N ILE A 317 2.55 -20.53 -10.61
CA ILE A 317 3.77 -20.63 -11.43
C ILE A 317 3.73 -21.91 -12.28
N LEU A 318 3.34 -23.04 -11.69
CA LEU A 318 3.24 -24.31 -12.40
C LEU A 318 2.19 -24.29 -13.51
N SER A 319 1.07 -23.59 -13.34
CA SER A 319 0.10 -23.41 -14.43
C SER A 319 0.65 -22.58 -15.58
N ASN A 320 1.45 -21.55 -15.28
CA ASN A 320 2.05 -20.68 -16.29
C ASN A 320 3.17 -21.39 -17.08
N ILE A 321 4.00 -22.19 -16.39
CA ILE A 321 5.06 -22.98 -17.04
C ILE A 321 4.47 -24.02 -17.99
N HIS A 322 3.33 -24.62 -17.65
CA HIS A 322 2.68 -25.63 -18.49
C HIS A 322 2.15 -25.05 -19.82
N GLN A 323 1.76 -23.77 -19.84
CA GLN A 323 1.35 -23.09 -21.07
C GLN A 323 2.53 -22.81 -22.03
N LEU A 324 3.78 -22.94 -21.57
CA LEU A 324 5.00 -22.69 -22.35
C LEU A 324 5.67 -23.96 -22.88
N ILE A 325 5.21 -25.16 -22.49
CA ILE A 325 5.74 -26.42 -23.00
C ILE A 325 4.71 -26.99 -23.99
N PRO A 326 4.93 -26.90 -25.31
CA PRO A 326 4.02 -27.53 -26.27
C PRO A 326 4.01 -29.04 -26.01
N ALA A 327 2.81 -29.61 -25.97
CA ALA A 327 2.62 -31.05 -25.92
C ALA A 327 3.28 -31.67 -27.15
N ASN A 328 4.35 -32.43 -26.94
CA ASN A 328 4.93 -33.33 -27.94
C ASN A 328 4.24 -34.69 -27.88
#